data_AF-A0A7S1SUD9-F1
#
_entry.id   AF-A0A7S1SUD9-F1
#
_cell.length_a   1.000
_cell.length_b   1.000
_cell.length_c   1.000
_cell.angle_alpha   90.00
_cell.angle_beta   90.00
_cell.angle_gamma   90.00
#
_symmetry.space_group_name_H-M   'P 1'
#
loop_
_entity.id
_entity.type
_entity.pdbx_description
1 polymer ?
#
loop_
_entity_poly.entity_id
_entity_poly.type
_entity_poly.pdbx_seq_one_letter_code
_entity_poly.pdbx_strand_id
1 'polypeptide(L)'
;MTETTEAPQAAIFHLLKPAASCAFDDAYVKQYLAKWDMLKHTRFLHFRYTKAYHKMASDEFLIDFFNDPNVQKALEVLQPKGEWQPVAGKVKSVSSSVVKASMTRMDIFDKLEDAEPSIIRGASSSIMKCMEEVVDGFTVSDTLREMLVKGEESENYGLFSDEERAEFLYLVFKHISLGGAMNQYEDEIEPYLDISKRIYKEMLSVQKDPISGKVAIASPLFSVKGVDAEGGWSLFPVASENSFAYISMDPQRRTCKLWYHAFLPYW
;
A
#
# COMPACT_ATOMS: atom_id res chain seq x y z
N MET A 1 41.01 -19.40 18.97
CA MET A 1 39.78 -19.06 18.22
C MET A 1 38.64 -19.13 19.20
N THR A 2 38.29 -18.01 19.81
CA THR A 2 37.12 -17.91 20.68
C THR A 2 35.92 -17.59 19.79
N GLU A 3 35.07 -18.59 19.57
CA GLU A 3 33.71 -18.38 19.05
C GLU A 3 32.96 -17.56 20.10
N THR A 4 32.84 -16.26 19.85
CA THR A 4 31.90 -15.39 20.56
C THR A 4 30.51 -15.85 20.12
N THR A 5 29.87 -16.69 20.92
CA THR A 5 28.44 -16.98 20.76
C THR A 5 27.70 -15.69 21.11
N GLU A 6 27.38 -14.87 20.11
CA GLU A 6 26.50 -13.72 20.29
C GLU A 6 25.20 -14.22 20.93
N ALA A 7 24.85 -13.65 22.09
CA ALA A 7 23.56 -13.91 22.71
C ALA A 7 22.45 -13.61 21.69
N PRO A 8 21.40 -14.45 21.58
CA PRO A 8 20.35 -14.23 20.60
C PRO A 8 19.76 -12.84 20.80
N GLN A 9 19.89 -11.98 19.78
CA GLN A 9 19.36 -10.63 19.80
C GLN A 9 17.85 -10.74 20.06
N ALA A 10 17.38 -10.10 21.14
CA ALA A 10 15.97 -10.13 21.48
C ALA A 10 15.16 -9.53 20.32
N ALA A 11 14.13 -10.24 19.87
CA ALA A 11 13.26 -9.75 18.81
C ALA A 11 12.65 -8.41 19.24
N ILE A 12 12.77 -7.43 18.35
CA ILE A 12 12.27 -6.08 18.52
C ILE A 12 10.79 -6.03 18.14
N PHE A 13 10.40 -6.76 17.09
CA PHE A 13 9.06 -6.76 16.53
C PHE A 13 8.32 -8.04 16.90
N HIS A 14 7.05 -7.90 17.27
CA HIS A 14 6.19 -9.00 17.68
C HIS A 14 4.89 -8.92 16.91
N LEU A 15 4.60 -9.97 16.12
CA LEU A 15 3.40 -10.04 15.31
C LEU A 15 2.16 -9.98 16.21
N LEU A 16 1.26 -9.06 15.90
CA LEU A 16 -0.04 -8.95 16.51
C LEU A 16 -1.05 -9.76 15.69
N LYS A 17 -1.97 -10.41 16.39
CA LYS A 17 -3.15 -10.96 15.72
C LYS A 17 -3.96 -9.80 15.14
N PRO A 18 -4.47 -9.93 13.91
CA PRO A 18 -5.42 -8.95 13.38
C PRO A 18 -6.57 -8.74 14.35
N ALA A 19 -6.97 -7.50 14.56
CA ALA A 19 -8.18 -7.20 15.31
C ALA A 19 -9.38 -7.78 14.55
N ALA A 20 -10.45 -8.17 15.26
CA ALA A 20 -11.68 -8.63 14.61
C ALA A 20 -12.30 -7.59 13.66
N SER A 21 -11.96 -6.31 13.85
CA SER A 21 -12.36 -5.18 13.01
C SER A 21 -11.33 -4.77 11.95
N CYS A 22 -10.30 -5.58 11.70
CA CYS A 22 -9.28 -5.29 10.70
C CYS A 22 -9.90 -5.19 9.30
N ALA A 23 -9.67 -4.10 8.58
CA ALA A 23 -10.24 -3.93 7.25
C ALA A 23 -9.83 -5.05 6.28
N PHE A 24 -8.61 -5.59 6.40
CA PHE A 24 -8.14 -6.70 5.56
C PHE A 24 -8.78 -8.05 5.90
N ASP A 25 -9.43 -8.17 7.07
CA ASP A 25 -10.19 -9.36 7.46
C ASP A 25 -11.70 -9.26 7.28
N ASP A 26 -12.20 -8.05 7.02
CA ASP A 26 -13.59 -7.78 6.73
C ASP A 26 -14.05 -8.50 5.45
N ALA A 27 -15.20 -9.18 5.53
CA ALA A 27 -15.70 -10.02 4.44
C ALA A 27 -16.02 -9.21 3.17
N TYR A 28 -16.53 -7.98 3.33
CA TYR A 28 -16.86 -7.11 2.23
C TYR A 28 -15.58 -6.64 1.52
N VAL A 29 -14.55 -6.24 2.29
CA VAL A 29 -13.24 -5.89 1.71
C VAL A 29 -12.59 -7.08 1.01
N LYS A 30 -12.57 -8.27 1.63
CA LYS A 30 -12.01 -9.49 1.04
C LYS A 30 -12.69 -9.87 -0.26
N GLN A 31 -14.02 -9.73 -0.34
CA GLN A 31 -14.78 -10.03 -1.55
C GLN A 31 -14.29 -9.18 -2.74
N TYR A 32 -14.14 -7.87 -2.54
CA TYR A 32 -13.66 -6.99 -3.60
C TYR A 32 -12.19 -7.20 -3.92
N LEU A 33 -11.32 -7.36 -2.92
CA LEU A 33 -9.91 -7.68 -3.19
C LEU A 33 -9.75 -9.01 -3.95
N ALA A 34 -10.63 -9.98 -3.73
CA ALA A 34 -10.64 -11.22 -4.50
C ALA A 34 -11.13 -10.98 -5.95
N LYS A 35 -12.23 -10.22 -6.10
CA LYS A 35 -12.78 -9.82 -7.41
C LYS A 35 -11.77 -9.05 -8.25
N TRP A 36 -11.00 -8.17 -7.63
CA TRP A 36 -9.97 -7.35 -8.27
C TRP A 36 -8.60 -8.04 -8.36
N ASP A 37 -8.53 -9.36 -8.11
CA ASP A 37 -7.31 -10.18 -8.22
C ASP A 37 -6.12 -9.71 -7.34
N MET A 38 -6.40 -9.03 -6.22
CA MET A 38 -5.39 -8.54 -5.28
C MET A 38 -5.22 -9.46 -4.07
N LEU A 39 -6.30 -10.09 -3.60
CA LEU A 39 -6.34 -10.78 -2.30
C LEU A 39 -5.24 -11.85 -2.16
N LYS A 40 -5.00 -12.63 -3.21
CA LYS A 40 -4.00 -13.71 -3.22
C LYS A 40 -2.55 -13.21 -3.25
N HIS A 41 -2.32 -11.97 -3.68
CA HIS A 41 -1.01 -11.33 -3.84
C HIS A 41 -0.73 -10.24 -2.79
N THR A 42 -1.66 -10.03 -1.84
CA THR A 42 -1.50 -9.08 -0.73
C THR A 42 -1.06 -9.79 0.55
N ARG A 43 -0.26 -9.07 1.35
CA ARG A 43 -0.02 -9.35 2.77
C ARG A 43 -0.27 -8.10 3.59
N PHE A 44 -1.03 -8.26 4.66
CA PHE A 44 -1.15 -7.25 5.71
C PHE A 44 -0.60 -7.83 7.01
N LEU A 45 0.38 -7.16 7.60
CA LEU A 45 0.99 -7.58 8.87
C LEU A 45 0.98 -6.41 9.84
N HIS A 46 0.71 -6.69 11.10
CA HIS A 46 0.67 -5.70 12.17
C HIS A 46 1.61 -6.16 13.29
N PHE A 47 2.57 -5.34 13.67
CA PHE A 47 3.53 -5.67 14.71
C PHE A 47 3.48 -4.65 15.84
N ARG A 48 3.79 -5.11 17.05
CA ARG A 48 4.22 -4.25 18.15
C ARG A 48 5.73 -4.29 18.22
N TYR A 49 6.37 -3.16 18.47
CA TYR A 49 7.81 -3.09 18.66
C TYR A 49 8.20 -2.59 20.06
N THR A 50 9.35 -3.04 20.55
CA THR A 50 9.83 -2.73 21.90
C THR A 50 10.80 -1.55 21.93
N LYS A 51 11.65 -1.43 20.90
CA LYS A 51 12.62 -0.35 20.72
C LYS A 51 11.93 1.00 20.47
N ALA A 52 12.44 2.06 21.06
CA ALA A 52 11.96 3.41 20.77
C ALA A 52 12.62 3.91 19.48
N TYR A 53 11.81 4.37 18.53
CA TYR A 53 12.28 4.94 17.27
C TYR A 53 11.93 6.41 17.20
N HIS A 54 12.87 7.22 16.72
CA HIS A 54 12.60 8.61 16.40
C HIS A 54 11.77 8.71 15.11
N LYS A 55 10.82 9.64 15.03
CA LYS A 55 9.93 9.80 13.86
C LYS A 55 10.67 10.04 12.53
N MET A 56 11.89 10.57 12.61
CA MET A 56 12.73 10.89 11.45
C MET A 56 13.84 9.85 11.18
N ALA A 57 13.92 8.77 11.96
CA ALA A 57 14.90 7.70 11.78
C ALA A 57 14.29 6.52 11.00
N SER A 58 13.85 6.78 9.76
CA SER A 58 13.23 5.78 8.88
C SER A 58 14.17 4.60 8.62
N ASP A 59 15.44 4.88 8.38
CA ASP A 59 16.37 3.89 7.84
C ASP A 59 16.74 2.85 8.91
N GLU A 60 17.04 3.30 10.13
CA GLU A 60 17.30 2.40 11.26
C GLU A 60 16.07 1.55 11.57
N PHE A 61 14.87 2.15 11.58
CA PHE A 61 13.63 1.42 11.81
C PHE A 61 13.40 0.33 10.76
N LEU A 62 13.57 0.66 9.48
CA LEU A 62 13.34 -0.28 8.38
C LEU A 62 14.41 -1.38 8.35
N ILE A 63 15.69 -1.05 8.59
CA ILE A 63 16.75 -2.04 8.70
C ILE A 63 16.49 -3.00 9.86
N ASP A 64 16.13 -2.48 11.05
CA ASP A 64 15.77 -3.32 12.18
C ASP A 64 14.53 -4.18 11.87
N PHE A 65 13.53 -3.61 11.21
CA PHE A 65 12.29 -4.32 10.85
C PHE A 65 12.59 -5.52 9.96
N PHE A 66 13.32 -5.35 8.86
CA PHE A 66 13.59 -6.46 7.94
C PHE A 66 14.64 -7.44 8.48
N ASN A 67 15.49 -7.05 9.44
CA ASN A 67 16.42 -7.96 10.12
C ASN A 67 15.79 -8.69 11.33
N ASP A 68 14.59 -8.30 11.75
CA ASP A 68 13.96 -8.91 12.91
C ASP A 68 13.51 -10.35 12.61
N PRO A 69 13.86 -11.33 13.47
CA PRO A 69 13.55 -12.74 13.21
C PRO A 69 12.04 -13.04 13.16
N ASN A 70 11.21 -12.30 13.90
CA ASN A 70 9.75 -12.49 13.83
C ASN A 70 9.17 -11.88 12.55
N VAL A 71 9.75 -10.80 12.03
CA VAL A 71 9.37 -10.25 10.73
C VAL A 71 9.77 -11.21 9.62
N GLN A 72 11.01 -11.70 9.62
CA GLN A 72 11.46 -12.68 8.61
C GLN A 72 10.65 -13.98 8.62
N LYS A 73 10.18 -14.39 9.80
CA LYS A 73 9.29 -15.55 9.93
C LYS A 73 7.88 -15.30 9.41
N ALA A 74 7.38 -14.07 9.48
CA ALA A 74 5.99 -13.74 9.14
C ALA A 74 5.82 -13.18 7.73
N LEU A 75 6.86 -12.52 7.18
CA LEU A 75 6.83 -11.90 5.87
C LEU A 75 7.25 -12.89 4.79
N GLU A 76 6.38 -13.03 3.81
CA GLU A 76 6.68 -13.69 2.55
C GLU A 76 6.63 -12.65 1.43
N VAL A 77 7.45 -12.85 0.40
CA VAL A 77 7.42 -12.07 -0.83
C VAL A 77 7.08 -12.97 -2.00
N LEU A 78 6.37 -12.40 -2.97
CA LEU A 78 5.89 -13.14 -4.13
C LEU A 78 7.01 -13.26 -5.17
N GLN A 79 7.24 -14.47 -5.66
CA GLN A 79 8.23 -14.77 -6.70
C GLN A 79 7.60 -14.68 -8.10
N PRO A 80 8.41 -14.54 -9.17
CA PRO A 80 7.91 -14.41 -10.55
C PRO A 80 6.97 -15.53 -11.01
N LYS A 81 7.06 -16.72 -10.39
CA LYS A 81 6.19 -17.87 -10.70
C LYS A 81 4.88 -17.89 -9.89
N GLY A 82 4.61 -16.88 -9.07
CA GLY A 82 3.43 -16.84 -8.19
C GLY A 82 3.59 -17.59 -6.86
N GLU A 83 4.79 -18.08 -6.57
CA GLU A 83 5.10 -18.77 -5.32
C GLU A 83 5.45 -17.75 -4.23
N TRP A 84 4.96 -17.98 -3.01
CA TRP A 84 5.36 -17.21 -1.85
C TRP A 84 6.65 -17.78 -1.27
N GLN A 85 7.63 -16.90 -1.03
CA GLN A 85 8.90 -17.27 -0.43
C GLN A 85 9.12 -16.47 0.86
N PRO A 86 9.50 -17.11 1.97
CA PRO A 86 9.87 -16.40 3.19
C PRO A 86 11.09 -15.51 2.93
N VAL A 87 11.09 -14.31 3.50
CA VAL A 87 12.29 -13.47 3.48
C VAL A 87 13.28 -13.98 4.52
N ALA A 88 14.56 -14.01 4.18
CA ALA A 88 15.60 -14.50 5.07
C ALA A 88 16.94 -13.82 4.80
N GLY A 89 17.80 -13.82 5.81
CA GLY A 89 19.17 -13.33 5.71
C GLY A 89 19.31 -11.86 6.08
N LYS A 90 20.56 -11.42 6.23
CA LYS A 90 20.87 -10.10 6.75
C LYS A 90 20.58 -9.02 5.71
N VAL A 91 19.74 -8.07 6.07
CA VAL A 91 19.47 -6.86 5.28
C VAL A 91 20.52 -5.80 5.60
N LYS A 92 21.24 -5.35 4.58
CA LYS A 92 22.29 -4.33 4.66
C LYS A 92 21.74 -2.93 4.48
N SER A 93 20.80 -2.76 3.57
CA SER A 93 20.16 -1.48 3.30
C SER A 93 18.73 -1.66 2.79
N VAL A 94 17.92 -0.62 2.98
CA VAL A 94 16.53 -0.56 2.52
C VAL A 94 16.35 0.73 1.73
N SER A 95 15.91 0.62 0.49
CA SER A 95 15.50 1.78 -0.32
C SER A 95 14.05 2.11 0.00
N SER A 96 13.79 3.34 0.44
CA SER A 96 12.44 3.80 0.76
C SER A 96 12.27 5.29 0.54
N SER A 97 11.02 5.74 0.47
CA SER A 97 10.65 7.15 0.50
C SER A 97 9.54 7.41 1.52
N VAL A 98 9.52 8.62 2.08
CA VAL A 98 8.40 9.08 2.91
C VAL A 98 7.20 9.34 2.02
N VAL A 99 6.04 8.83 2.41
CA VAL A 99 4.78 9.05 1.70
C VAL A 99 3.96 10.06 2.49
N LYS A 100 3.49 11.11 1.80
CA LYS A 100 2.63 12.12 2.41
C LYS A 100 1.28 11.47 2.74
N ALA A 101 0.83 11.63 3.97
CA ALA A 101 -0.49 11.17 4.40
C ALA A 101 -1.08 12.26 5.30
N SER A 102 -1.85 13.17 4.73
CA SER A 102 -2.40 14.33 5.44
C SER A 102 -3.92 14.45 5.37
N MET A 103 -4.55 13.78 4.39
CA MET A 103 -5.97 13.87 4.14
C MET A 103 -6.81 13.19 5.22
N THR A 104 -7.80 13.91 5.75
CA THR A 104 -8.75 13.39 6.75
C THR A 104 -10.16 13.18 6.19
N ARG A 105 -10.34 13.50 4.90
CA ARG A 105 -11.59 13.50 4.15
C ARG A 105 -11.34 12.88 2.77
N MET A 106 -12.42 12.40 2.14
CA MET A 106 -12.39 11.77 0.82
C MET A 106 -12.66 12.77 -0.33
N ASP A 107 -12.86 14.03 0.00
CA ASP A 107 -13.32 15.09 -0.91
C ASP A 107 -12.32 15.46 -2.01
N ILE A 108 -11.08 14.96 -1.94
CA ILE A 108 -10.17 14.96 -3.10
C ILE A 108 -10.83 14.29 -4.32
N PHE A 109 -11.61 13.24 -4.12
CA PHE A 109 -12.20 12.47 -5.22
C PHE A 109 -13.48 13.09 -5.79
N ASP A 110 -14.03 14.12 -5.15
CA ASP A 110 -15.19 14.87 -5.68
C ASP A 110 -14.83 15.48 -7.05
N LYS A 111 -13.53 15.74 -7.31
CA LYS A 111 -13.01 16.18 -8.61
C LYS A 111 -13.34 15.24 -9.77
N LEU A 112 -13.56 13.94 -9.51
CA LEU A 112 -13.91 12.96 -10.55
C LEU A 112 -15.28 13.27 -11.18
N GLU A 113 -16.20 13.86 -10.40
CA GLU A 113 -17.54 14.24 -10.86
C GLU A 113 -17.50 15.44 -11.83
N ASP A 114 -16.54 16.35 -11.62
CA ASP A 114 -16.38 17.59 -12.39
C ASP A 114 -15.30 17.49 -13.51
N ALA A 115 -14.79 16.29 -13.78
CA ALA A 115 -13.71 16.08 -14.75
C ALA A 115 -14.13 16.41 -16.20
N GLU A 116 -13.21 17.02 -16.95
CA GLU A 116 -13.35 17.30 -18.38
C GLU A 116 -12.06 16.89 -19.11
N PRO A 117 -12.10 15.89 -20.01
CA PRO A 117 -13.26 15.10 -20.42
C PRO A 117 -13.81 14.18 -19.31
N SER A 118 -15.11 13.91 -19.32
CA SER A 118 -15.80 13.23 -18.21
C SER A 118 -15.21 11.86 -17.84
N ILE A 119 -14.91 11.68 -16.55
CA ILE A 119 -14.58 10.38 -15.96
C ILE A 119 -15.84 9.69 -15.43
N ILE A 120 -16.71 10.45 -14.78
CA ILE A 120 -17.99 9.99 -14.23
C ILE A 120 -19.12 10.54 -15.07
N ARG A 121 -20.14 9.72 -15.35
CA ARG A 121 -21.25 10.08 -16.24
C ARG A 121 -22.24 11.02 -15.52
N GLY A 122 -22.02 12.33 -15.61
CA GLY A 122 -22.94 13.33 -15.04
C GLY A 122 -23.24 13.05 -13.56
N ALA A 123 -24.51 13.13 -13.16
CA ALA A 123 -24.92 12.82 -11.78
C ALA A 123 -25.04 11.32 -11.45
N SER A 124 -24.69 10.42 -12.38
CA SER A 124 -24.60 8.98 -12.08
C SER A 124 -23.17 8.63 -11.69
N SER A 125 -22.99 7.73 -10.74
CA SER A 125 -21.67 7.26 -10.30
C SER A 125 -20.96 6.34 -11.29
N SER A 126 -21.56 6.13 -12.46
CA SER A 126 -21.05 5.25 -13.50
C SER A 126 -19.81 5.84 -14.17
N ILE A 127 -18.77 5.01 -14.25
CA ILE A 127 -17.49 5.34 -14.87
C ILE A 127 -17.64 5.28 -16.40
N MET A 128 -17.13 6.31 -17.08
CA MET A 128 -17.17 6.40 -18.53
C MET A 128 -16.27 5.33 -19.18
N LYS A 129 -16.82 4.61 -20.15
CA LYS A 129 -16.10 3.58 -20.91
C LYS A 129 -15.22 4.20 -22.00
N CYS A 130 -14.09 3.56 -22.28
CA CYS A 130 -13.21 3.89 -23.39
C CYS A 130 -12.93 2.65 -24.24
N MET A 131 -12.18 2.82 -25.33
CA MET A 131 -11.70 1.69 -26.11
C MET A 131 -10.78 0.82 -25.25
N GLU A 132 -10.95 -0.50 -25.33
CA GLU A 132 -10.13 -1.43 -24.57
C GLU A 132 -8.69 -1.43 -25.07
N GLU A 133 -7.76 -1.31 -24.12
CA GLU A 133 -6.32 -1.32 -24.37
C GLU A 133 -5.59 -2.02 -23.22
N VAL A 134 -4.42 -2.60 -23.50
CA VAL A 134 -3.52 -3.13 -22.48
C VAL A 134 -2.36 -2.16 -22.27
N VAL A 135 -2.28 -1.57 -21.07
CA VAL A 135 -1.22 -0.62 -20.68
C VAL A 135 -0.53 -1.15 -19.44
N ASP A 136 0.80 -1.29 -19.46
CA ASP A 136 1.63 -1.73 -18.31
C ASP A 136 1.15 -2.99 -17.57
N GLY A 137 0.52 -3.92 -18.28
CA GLY A 137 -0.03 -5.15 -17.68
C GLY A 137 -1.51 -5.07 -17.30
N PHE A 138 -2.15 -3.90 -17.41
CA PHE A 138 -3.55 -3.68 -17.03
C PHE A 138 -4.45 -3.62 -18.27
N THR A 139 -5.57 -4.36 -18.24
CA THR A 139 -6.63 -4.19 -19.23
C THR A 139 -7.50 -2.99 -18.86
N VAL A 140 -7.39 -1.92 -19.63
CA VAL A 140 -8.07 -0.64 -19.43
C VAL A 140 -9.22 -0.53 -20.40
N SER A 141 -10.45 -0.32 -19.90
CA SER A 141 -11.66 -0.16 -20.72
C SER A 141 -12.57 0.97 -20.21
N ASP A 142 -12.05 1.81 -19.31
CA ASP A 142 -12.71 3.00 -18.80
C ASP A 142 -11.70 4.14 -18.55
N THR A 143 -12.23 5.36 -18.54
CA THR A 143 -11.46 6.60 -18.45
C THR A 143 -10.80 6.79 -17.07
N LEU A 144 -11.35 6.18 -16.01
CA LEU A 144 -10.74 6.25 -14.68
C LEU A 144 -9.42 5.50 -14.66
N ARG A 145 -9.42 4.22 -15.07
CA ARG A 145 -8.22 3.39 -15.06
C ARG A 145 -7.23 3.86 -16.11
N GLU A 146 -7.71 4.39 -17.23
CA GLU A 146 -6.89 5.07 -18.25
C GLU A 146 -6.10 6.23 -17.64
N MET A 147 -6.77 7.18 -16.96
CA MET A 147 -6.12 8.28 -16.24
C MET A 147 -5.08 7.78 -15.20
N LEU A 148 -5.40 6.70 -14.49
CA LEU A 148 -4.54 6.19 -13.42
C LEU A 148 -3.25 5.52 -13.93
N VAL A 149 -3.28 4.87 -15.09
CA VAL A 149 -2.15 4.10 -15.62
C VAL A 149 -1.35 4.86 -16.69
N LYS A 150 -2.02 5.62 -17.58
CA LYS A 150 -1.35 6.28 -18.72
C LYS A 150 -0.57 7.53 -18.34
N GLY A 151 -0.72 8.04 -17.11
CA GLY A 151 0.00 9.20 -16.65
C GLY A 151 -0.21 10.39 -17.59
N GLU A 152 0.87 11.08 -17.97
CA GLU A 152 0.86 12.28 -18.83
C GLU A 152 0.23 12.07 -20.22
N GLU A 153 0.05 10.81 -20.66
CA GLU A 153 -0.63 10.50 -21.93
C GLU A 153 -2.16 10.57 -21.84
N SER A 154 -2.72 10.65 -20.63
CA SER A 154 -4.17 10.79 -20.42
C SER A 154 -4.59 12.26 -20.47
N GLU A 155 -5.69 12.55 -21.18
CA GLU A 155 -6.32 13.89 -21.18
C GLU A 155 -6.77 14.32 -19.78
N ASN A 156 -7.02 13.36 -18.89
CA ASN A 156 -7.45 13.60 -17.52
C ASN A 156 -6.29 13.65 -16.50
N TYR A 157 -5.03 13.51 -16.94
CA TYR A 157 -3.89 13.48 -16.01
C TYR A 157 -3.83 14.71 -15.11
N GLY A 158 -4.15 15.89 -15.65
CA GLY A 158 -4.14 17.16 -14.93
C GLY A 158 -5.24 17.32 -13.87
N LEU A 159 -6.16 16.35 -13.71
CA LEU A 159 -7.27 16.46 -12.77
C LEU A 159 -6.82 16.56 -11.31
N PHE A 160 -5.75 15.84 -10.97
CA PHE A 160 -5.10 15.90 -9.66
C PHE A 160 -3.75 16.61 -9.80
N SER A 161 -3.30 17.31 -8.75
CA SER A 161 -1.94 17.86 -8.72
C SER A 161 -0.90 16.79 -8.41
N ASP A 162 0.39 17.07 -8.62
CA ASP A 162 1.47 16.16 -8.23
C ASP A 162 1.46 15.88 -6.72
N GLU A 163 1.19 16.90 -5.91
CA GLU A 163 1.10 16.77 -4.45
C GLU A 163 -0.08 15.91 -4.02
N GLU A 164 -1.18 15.96 -4.75
CA GLU A 164 -2.37 15.14 -4.52
C GLU A 164 -2.14 13.70 -4.93
N ARG A 165 -1.50 13.47 -6.09
CA ARG A 165 -1.09 12.12 -6.52
C ARG A 165 -0.10 11.46 -5.57
N ALA A 166 0.73 12.26 -4.89
CA ALA A 166 1.68 11.79 -3.88
C ALA A 166 1.05 11.49 -2.51
N GLU A 167 -0.22 11.84 -2.28
CA GLU A 167 -0.92 11.52 -1.03
C GLU A 167 -1.26 10.03 -0.96
N PHE A 168 -1.05 9.44 0.21
CA PHE A 168 -1.34 8.02 0.42
C PHE A 168 -2.79 7.66 0.14
N LEU A 169 -3.74 8.58 0.37
CA LEU A 169 -5.14 8.34 0.06
C LEU A 169 -5.36 8.13 -1.44
N TYR A 170 -4.71 8.95 -2.27
CA TYR A 170 -4.73 8.78 -3.73
C TYR A 170 -4.03 7.48 -4.14
N LEU A 171 -2.88 7.17 -3.55
CA LEU A 171 -2.15 5.93 -3.85
C LEU A 171 -2.97 4.68 -3.52
N VAL A 172 -3.64 4.63 -2.37
CA VAL A 172 -4.56 3.53 -2.02
C VAL A 172 -5.65 3.40 -3.09
N PHE A 173 -6.28 4.51 -3.46
CA PHE A 173 -7.32 4.52 -4.49
C PHE A 173 -6.79 4.05 -5.85
N LYS A 174 -5.64 4.55 -6.30
CA LYS A 174 -4.96 4.09 -7.52
C LYS A 174 -4.77 2.58 -7.50
N HIS A 175 -4.17 2.05 -6.43
CA HIS A 175 -3.86 0.62 -6.33
C HIS A 175 -5.11 -0.27 -6.38
N ILE A 176 -6.16 0.18 -5.71
CA ILE A 176 -7.45 -0.52 -5.63
C ILE A 176 -8.20 -0.47 -6.97
N SER A 177 -8.21 0.68 -7.64
CA SER A 177 -8.86 0.83 -8.94
C SER A 177 -8.14 0.06 -10.05
N LEU A 178 -6.80 -0.01 -10.02
CA LEU A 178 -6.02 -0.77 -10.99
C LEU A 178 -6.17 -2.30 -10.81
N GLY A 179 -6.15 -2.79 -9.57
CA GLY A 179 -6.28 -4.22 -9.27
C GLY A 179 -5.10 -5.09 -9.76
N GLY A 180 -5.29 -6.41 -9.76
CA GLY A 180 -4.35 -7.40 -10.29
C GLY A 180 -4.53 -7.65 -11.79
N ALA A 181 -3.77 -8.61 -12.35
CA ALA A 181 -3.80 -8.88 -13.78
C ALA A 181 -5.15 -9.46 -14.27
N MET A 182 -5.87 -10.17 -13.39
CA MET A 182 -7.21 -10.71 -13.70
C MET A 182 -8.34 -9.88 -13.06
N ASN A 183 -8.14 -8.57 -12.95
CA ASN A 183 -9.07 -7.64 -12.30
C ASN A 183 -10.47 -7.65 -12.97
N GLN A 184 -11.50 -8.01 -12.21
CA GLN A 184 -12.90 -7.79 -12.58
C GLN A 184 -13.35 -6.43 -12.06
N TYR A 185 -13.07 -5.38 -12.84
CA TYR A 185 -13.34 -3.99 -12.48
C TYR A 185 -14.84 -3.68 -12.30
N GLU A 186 -15.13 -2.54 -11.69
CA GLU A 186 -16.47 -2.02 -11.48
C GLU A 186 -16.89 -1.03 -12.57
N ASP A 187 -18.20 -0.93 -12.78
CA ASP A 187 -18.79 0.12 -13.61
C ASP A 187 -19.10 1.39 -12.81
N GLU A 188 -19.10 1.31 -11.48
CA GLU A 188 -19.45 2.40 -10.55
C GLU A 188 -18.25 2.75 -9.66
N ILE A 189 -18.14 4.01 -9.24
CA ILE A 189 -16.98 4.52 -8.48
C ILE A 189 -17.00 4.15 -6.99
N GLU A 190 -18.18 3.97 -6.40
CA GLU A 190 -18.35 3.84 -4.95
C GLU A 190 -17.62 2.66 -4.32
N PRO A 191 -17.57 1.46 -4.93
CA PRO A 191 -16.81 0.35 -4.36
C PRO A 191 -15.34 0.72 -4.18
N TYR A 192 -14.73 1.40 -5.16
CA TYR A 192 -13.34 1.84 -5.06
C TYR A 192 -13.15 2.85 -3.92
N LEU A 193 -14.05 3.82 -3.77
CA LEU A 193 -13.98 4.82 -2.69
C LEU A 193 -14.18 4.20 -1.30
N ASP A 194 -15.15 3.28 -1.13
CA ASP A 194 -15.41 2.64 0.17
C ASP A 194 -14.24 1.75 0.60
N ILE A 195 -13.73 0.90 -0.31
CA ILE A 195 -12.58 0.03 0.01
C ILE A 195 -11.34 0.86 0.29
N SER A 196 -11.07 1.92 -0.49
CA SER A 196 -9.93 2.81 -0.26
C SER A 196 -10.00 3.48 1.10
N LYS A 197 -11.17 3.99 1.49
CA LYS A 197 -11.40 4.60 2.80
C LYS A 197 -11.15 3.64 3.95
N ARG A 198 -11.58 2.38 3.81
CA ARG A 198 -11.39 1.33 4.84
C ARG A 198 -9.92 0.98 4.99
N ILE A 199 -9.21 0.77 3.89
CA ILE A 199 -7.77 0.45 3.89
C ILE A 199 -6.95 1.63 4.43
N TYR A 200 -7.26 2.86 4.02
CA TYR A 200 -6.59 4.08 4.50
C TYR A 200 -6.70 4.21 6.03
N LYS A 201 -7.91 4.00 6.57
CA LYS A 201 -8.16 4.00 8.02
C LYS A 201 -7.51 2.85 8.76
N GLU A 202 -7.37 1.68 8.11
CA GLU A 202 -6.66 0.57 8.72
C GLU A 202 -5.16 0.88 8.80
N MET A 203 -4.56 1.47 7.78
CA MET A 203 -3.13 1.75 7.78
C MET A 203 -2.74 2.87 8.74
N LEU A 204 -3.55 3.91 8.91
CA LEU A 204 -3.14 5.13 9.59
C LEU A 204 -3.87 5.35 10.93
N SER A 205 -3.18 6.02 11.85
CA SER A 205 -3.77 6.52 13.08
C SER A 205 -3.94 8.03 13.03
N VAL A 206 -5.02 8.52 13.65
CA VAL A 206 -5.31 9.95 13.79
C VAL A 206 -5.10 10.41 15.23
N GLN A 207 -4.71 11.67 15.38
CA GLN A 207 -4.64 12.33 16.67
C GLN A 207 -5.32 13.69 16.60
N LYS A 208 -5.83 14.16 17.73
CA LYS A 208 -6.30 15.53 17.86
C LYS A 208 -5.09 16.40 18.17
N ASP A 209 -4.85 17.40 17.35
CA ASP A 209 -3.82 18.39 17.60
C ASP A 209 -4.18 19.16 18.88
N PRO A 210 -3.29 19.21 19.89
CA PRO A 210 -3.62 19.77 21.19
C PRO A 210 -3.79 21.29 21.18
N ILE A 211 -3.28 21.98 20.14
CA ILE A 211 -3.34 23.44 20.03
C ILE A 211 -4.56 23.88 19.22
N SER A 212 -4.69 23.38 18.00
CA SER A 212 -5.76 23.73 17.05
C SER A 212 -7.05 22.96 17.28
N GLY A 213 -6.99 21.83 18.00
CA GLY A 213 -8.12 20.93 18.21
C GLY A 213 -8.56 20.17 16.97
N LYS A 214 -7.88 20.33 15.83
CA LYS A 214 -8.20 19.64 14.58
C LYS A 214 -7.65 18.22 14.59
N VAL A 215 -8.32 17.30 13.91
CA VAL A 215 -7.83 15.93 13.72
C VAL A 215 -6.76 15.95 12.61
N ALA A 216 -5.63 15.30 12.85
CA ALA A 216 -4.54 15.14 11.89
C ALA A 216 -4.03 13.70 11.89
N ILE A 217 -3.44 13.27 10.76
CA ILE A 217 -2.74 11.99 10.66
C ILE A 217 -1.51 12.02 11.57
N ALA A 218 -1.34 10.98 12.40
CA ALA A 218 -0.25 10.86 13.36
C ALA A 218 0.86 9.91 12.90
N SER A 219 0.56 9.07 11.91
CA SER A 219 1.42 7.97 11.47
C SER A 219 2.44 8.41 10.42
N PRO A 220 3.76 8.33 10.70
CA PRO A 220 4.76 8.29 9.64
C PRO A 220 4.52 7.10 8.73
N LEU A 221 4.72 7.29 7.43
CA LEU A 221 4.45 6.28 6.39
C LEU A 221 5.60 6.25 5.39
N PHE A 222 6.05 5.04 5.06
CA PHE A 222 7.15 4.79 4.14
C PHE A 222 6.71 3.89 2.99
N SER A 223 7.11 4.21 1.76
CA SER A 223 7.04 3.30 0.61
C SER A 223 8.39 2.61 0.48
N VAL A 224 8.44 1.32 0.72
CA VAL A 224 9.66 0.51 0.55
C VAL A 224 9.77 0.12 -0.92
N LYS A 225 10.88 0.51 -1.55
CA LYS A 225 11.15 0.30 -2.98
C LYS A 225 12.06 -0.88 -3.24
N GLY A 226 12.91 -1.25 -2.29
CA GLY A 226 13.82 -2.37 -2.43
C GLY A 226 14.62 -2.66 -1.17
N VAL A 227 15.24 -3.84 -1.15
CA VAL A 227 16.05 -4.33 -0.04
C VAL A 227 17.34 -4.93 -0.60
N ASP A 228 18.48 -4.60 0.00
CA ASP A 228 19.75 -5.29 -0.24
C ASP A 228 19.97 -6.32 0.88
N ALA A 229 19.83 -7.61 0.56
CA ALA A 229 19.86 -8.70 1.53
C ALA A 229 20.86 -9.81 1.15
N GLU A 230 21.55 -10.34 2.17
CA GLU A 230 22.36 -11.56 2.07
C GLU A 230 21.43 -12.76 1.83
N GLY A 231 21.20 -13.08 0.56
CA GLY A 231 20.20 -14.06 0.13
C GLY A 231 19.58 -13.73 -1.22
N GLY A 232 19.75 -12.49 -1.70
CA GLY A 232 19.40 -12.10 -3.07
C GLY A 232 17.90 -12.11 -3.37
N TRP A 233 17.04 -12.13 -2.36
CA TRP A 233 15.60 -11.99 -2.57
C TRP A 233 15.25 -10.54 -2.88
N SER A 234 14.26 -10.35 -3.76
CA SER A 234 13.69 -9.06 -4.11
C SER A 234 12.33 -8.90 -3.44
N LEU A 235 11.96 -7.66 -3.12
CA LEU A 235 10.66 -7.34 -2.55
C LEU A 235 9.53 -7.60 -3.57
N PHE A 236 9.79 -7.31 -4.84
CA PHE A 236 8.82 -7.47 -5.92
C PHE A 236 9.35 -8.41 -7.01
N PRO A 237 8.48 -9.27 -7.58
CA PRO A 237 8.86 -10.19 -8.64
C PRO A 237 9.11 -9.48 -9.97
N VAL A 238 8.35 -8.42 -10.25
CA VAL A 238 8.44 -7.60 -11.46
C VAL A 238 8.19 -6.13 -11.10
N ALA A 239 8.78 -5.23 -11.89
CA ALA A 239 8.46 -3.81 -11.82
C ALA A 239 7.01 -3.60 -12.28
N SER A 240 6.23 -2.89 -11.47
CA SER A 240 4.85 -2.51 -11.80
C SER A 240 4.42 -1.35 -10.92
N GLU A 241 3.61 -0.45 -11.47
CA GLU A 241 2.94 0.61 -10.74
C GLU A 241 2.01 0.10 -9.63
N ASN A 242 1.58 -1.17 -9.71
CA ASN A 242 0.78 -1.82 -8.67
C ASN A 242 1.53 -2.88 -7.85
N SER A 243 2.88 -2.82 -7.84
CA SER A 243 3.71 -3.51 -6.85
C SER A 243 4.17 -2.53 -5.79
N PHE A 244 3.79 -2.73 -4.53
CA PHE A 244 4.07 -1.79 -3.45
C PHE A 244 4.22 -2.45 -2.08
N ALA A 245 4.93 -1.76 -1.20
CA ALA A 245 5.08 -2.12 0.20
C ALA A 245 5.04 -0.83 1.02
N TYR A 246 3.97 -0.63 1.78
CA TYR A 246 3.80 0.52 2.65
C TYR A 246 3.96 0.11 4.10
N ILE A 247 4.81 0.81 4.84
CA ILE A 247 4.98 0.61 6.28
C ILE A 247 4.58 1.89 7.00
N SER A 248 3.53 1.81 7.82
CA SER A 248 3.10 2.89 8.70
C SER A 248 3.53 2.63 10.13
N MET A 249 3.94 3.66 10.85
CA MET A 249 4.27 3.59 12.28
C MET A 249 3.23 4.31 13.14
N ASP A 250 3.04 3.82 14.36
CA ASP A 250 2.43 4.54 15.46
C ASP A 250 3.41 4.55 16.64
N PRO A 251 4.21 5.62 16.78
CA PRO A 251 5.18 5.77 17.87
C PRO A 251 4.56 5.78 19.27
N GLN A 252 3.31 6.22 19.42
CA GLN A 252 2.66 6.29 20.73
C GLN A 252 2.24 4.90 21.19
N ARG A 253 1.65 4.11 20.28
CA ARG A 253 1.25 2.72 20.56
C ARG A 253 2.40 1.72 20.43
N ARG A 254 3.52 2.16 19.85
CA ARG A 254 4.67 1.34 19.46
C ARG A 254 4.26 0.18 18.57
N THR A 255 3.49 0.49 17.53
CA THR A 255 3.04 -0.49 16.55
C THR A 255 3.40 -0.05 15.14
N CYS A 256 3.57 -1.00 14.23
CA CYS A 256 3.70 -0.71 12.81
C CYS A 256 2.84 -1.66 11.99
N LYS A 257 2.39 -1.22 10.82
CA LYS A 257 1.60 -2.00 9.88
C LYS A 257 2.30 -2.03 8.54
N LEU A 258 2.41 -3.21 7.95
CA LEU A 258 2.89 -3.44 6.60
C LEU A 258 1.68 -3.80 5.73
N TRP A 259 1.53 -3.09 4.61
CA TRP A 259 0.68 -3.51 3.50
C TRP A 259 1.55 -3.73 2.28
N TYR A 260 1.68 -5.00 1.89
CA TYR A 260 2.44 -5.47 0.75
C TYR A 260 1.48 -5.99 -0.32
N HIS A 261 1.77 -5.67 -1.59
CA HIS A 261 1.15 -6.28 -2.75
C HIS A 261 2.18 -6.37 -3.87
N ALA A 262 2.17 -7.48 -4.60
CA ALA A 262 2.97 -7.66 -5.80
C ALA A 262 2.04 -7.93 -6.99
N PHE A 263 2.16 -7.10 -8.02
CA PHE A 263 1.51 -7.36 -9.29
C PHE A 263 2.25 -8.50 -10.01
N LEU A 264 1.49 -9.45 -10.56
CA LEU A 264 2.01 -10.48 -11.45
C LEU A 264 1.22 -10.43 -12.75
N PRO A 265 1.88 -10.15 -13.90
CA PRO A 265 1.20 -10.22 -15.18
C PRO A 265 0.75 -11.65 -15.47
N TYR A 266 -0.35 -11.77 -16.21
CA TYR A 266 -0.88 -13.07 -16.61
C TYR A 266 -0.23 -13.62 -17.89
N TRP A 267 0.49 -12.78 -18.65
CA TRP A 267 1.12 -13.11 -19.93
C TRP A 267 2.64 -12.87 -19.94
#